data_AF-A0A2M8X183-F1
#
_entry.id   AF-A0A2M8X183-F1
#
_cell.length_a   1.000
_cell.length_b   1.000
_cell.length_c   1.000
_cell.angle_alpha   90.00
_cell.angle_beta   90.00
_cell.angle_gamma   90.00
#
_symmetry.space_group_name_H-M   'P 1'
#
loop_
_entity.id
_entity.type
_entity.pdbx_description
1 polymer ?
#
loop_
_entity_poly.entity_id
_entity_poly.type
_entity_poly.pdbx_seq_one_letter_code
_entity_poly.pdbx_strand_id
1 'polypeptide(L)'
;MPILHNRSTLLFVISAALTLSACGGGSSDNPIHVPELTKGLCFDNGIYASGASYKLNFKEGTASPVVSGSVLATNASFNGVPDLVQFVETTSNTVSIVVTRYLKPLSPQAAFTQPSSVVALYGTEAAQGSQSFTTTTYTPPYEDRRVELGVGETRTFTGQGTRTEMFPPNSGPHTRQDQVKFVGVESITLPAGTFTACRYEVNGNTTEWLHRSLVVRRDISGGESRILQSGELNGTPLKSQ
;
A
#
# COMPACT_ATOMS: atom_id res chain seq x y z
N MET A 1 -41.12 -39.60 -70.94
CA MET A 1 -39.73 -39.24 -71.27
C MET A 1 -38.86 -39.47 -70.03
N PRO A 2 -37.60 -39.88 -70.22
CA PRO A 2 -36.92 -41.14 -69.82
C PRO A 2 -36.56 -41.23 -68.31
N ILE A 3 -36.39 -42.38 -67.64
CA ILE A 3 -35.56 -43.60 -67.84
C ILE A 3 -34.09 -43.43 -67.35
N LEU A 4 -33.85 -43.96 -66.13
CA LEU A 4 -32.83 -44.97 -65.73
C LEU A 4 -31.33 -44.64 -65.43
N HIS A 5 -30.81 -45.54 -64.56
CA HIS A 5 -29.42 -45.89 -64.14
C HIS A 5 -28.83 -45.04 -63.00
N ASN A 6 -28.57 -45.52 -61.77
CA ASN A 6 -28.00 -46.78 -61.23
C ASN A 6 -26.61 -47.15 -61.77
N ARG A 7 -25.56 -46.93 -60.95
CA ARG A 7 -24.37 -47.78 -60.70
C ARG A 7 -23.34 -46.99 -59.86
N SER A 8 -23.03 -47.46 -58.66
CA SER A 8 -21.90 -48.34 -58.31
C SER A 8 -20.58 -47.60 -58.06
N THR A 9 -20.23 -47.53 -56.78
CA THR A 9 -18.96 -47.97 -56.18
C THR A 9 -17.64 -47.41 -56.76
N LEU A 10 -16.91 -46.65 -55.94
CA LEU A 10 -15.54 -47.02 -55.56
C LEU A 10 -15.07 -46.26 -54.30
N LEU A 11 -14.78 -47.01 -53.24
CA LEU A 11 -13.91 -46.58 -52.15
C LEU A 11 -12.51 -46.36 -52.73
N PHE A 12 -11.87 -45.24 -52.37
CA PHE A 12 -10.43 -45.22 -52.16
C PHE A 12 -10.13 -44.57 -50.81
N VAL A 13 -9.82 -45.44 -49.86
CA VAL A 13 -9.13 -45.13 -48.62
C VAL A 13 -7.69 -44.79 -48.99
N ILE A 14 -7.26 -43.55 -48.75
CA ILE A 14 -5.84 -43.22 -48.68
C ILE A 14 -5.58 -42.76 -47.25
N SER A 15 -5.21 -43.74 -46.42
CA SER A 15 -4.56 -43.52 -45.14
C SER A 15 -3.16 -42.96 -45.39
N ALA A 16 -3.01 -41.65 -45.28
CA ALA A 16 -1.69 -41.04 -45.09
C ALA A 16 -1.40 -40.99 -43.58
N ALA A 17 -0.77 -42.06 -43.09
CA ALA A 17 -0.14 -42.07 -41.77
C ALA A 17 1.07 -41.12 -41.80
N LEU A 18 0.86 -39.88 -41.36
CA LEU A 18 1.95 -39.00 -40.95
C LEU A 18 2.36 -39.43 -39.53
N THR A 19 3.37 -40.29 -39.47
CA THR A 19 4.15 -40.54 -38.26
C THR A 19 4.92 -39.27 -37.91
N LEU A 20 4.27 -38.36 -37.20
CA LEU A 20 4.96 -37.34 -36.42
C LEU A 20 5.74 -38.07 -35.33
N SER A 21 7.02 -38.25 -35.59
CA SER A 21 8.02 -38.61 -34.58
C SER A 21 7.91 -37.59 -33.45
N ALA A 22 7.24 -38.01 -32.38
CA ALA A 22 7.27 -37.36 -31.08
C ALA A 22 8.71 -37.42 -30.57
N CYS A 23 9.50 -36.41 -30.92
CA CYS A 23 10.75 -36.12 -30.25
C CYS A 23 10.38 -35.44 -28.93
N GLY A 24 10.42 -36.23 -27.85
CA GLY A 24 10.25 -35.75 -26.49
C GLY A 24 11.36 -34.76 -26.13
N GLY A 25 11.06 -33.47 -26.26
CA GLY A 25 11.76 -32.40 -25.57
C GLY A 25 10.98 -32.08 -24.31
N GLY A 26 11.33 -32.75 -23.20
CA GLY A 26 10.81 -32.40 -21.89
C GLY A 26 11.32 -31.03 -21.47
N SER A 27 10.65 -29.97 -21.95
CA SER A 27 10.70 -28.68 -21.28
C SER A 27 9.95 -28.86 -19.98
N SER A 28 10.71 -29.08 -18.91
CA SER A 28 10.29 -28.70 -17.58
C SER A 28 9.99 -27.20 -17.63
N ASP A 29 8.76 -26.85 -17.99
CA ASP A 29 8.11 -25.60 -17.67
C ASP A 29 8.02 -25.56 -16.14
N ASN A 30 9.17 -25.36 -15.50
CA ASN A 30 9.19 -24.71 -14.22
C ASN A 30 8.53 -23.36 -14.51
N PRO A 31 7.33 -23.06 -13.96
CA PRO A 31 6.82 -21.71 -14.03
C PRO A 31 7.96 -20.83 -13.53
N ILE A 32 8.42 -19.91 -14.39
CA ILE A 32 9.40 -18.91 -13.98
C ILE A 32 8.83 -18.33 -12.70
N HIS A 33 9.46 -18.69 -11.59
CA HIS A 33 9.11 -18.22 -10.28
C HIS A 33 9.52 -16.76 -10.32
N VAL A 34 8.63 -15.90 -10.85
CA VAL A 34 8.74 -14.46 -10.70
C VAL A 34 8.85 -14.30 -9.20
N PRO A 35 10.04 -13.95 -8.69
CA PRO A 35 10.29 -14.20 -7.29
C PRO A 35 9.28 -13.41 -6.49
N GLU A 36 8.96 -13.91 -5.31
CA GLU A 36 8.18 -13.26 -4.26
C GLU A 36 8.66 -11.82 -3.91
N LEU A 37 9.73 -11.33 -4.57
CA LEU A 37 10.31 -9.98 -4.68
C LEU A 37 9.35 -8.80 -4.91
N THR A 38 8.06 -9.02 -5.06
CA THR A 38 7.07 -7.91 -5.13
C THR A 38 6.46 -7.57 -3.77
N LYS A 39 6.45 -8.50 -2.80
CA LYS A 39 5.93 -8.23 -1.47
C LYS A 39 6.88 -7.30 -0.73
N GLY A 40 6.37 -6.18 -0.26
CA GLY A 40 7.12 -5.26 0.58
C GLY A 40 8.17 -4.39 -0.11
N LEU A 41 8.36 -4.48 -1.43
CA LEU A 41 9.41 -3.74 -2.16
C LEU A 41 9.35 -2.22 -1.91
N CYS A 42 8.16 -1.67 -1.80
CA CYS A 42 7.97 -0.23 -1.64
C CYS A 42 7.71 0.18 -0.20
N PHE A 43 8.00 -0.71 0.76
CA PHE A 43 7.99 -0.39 2.18
C PHE A 43 9.41 -0.14 2.63
N ASP A 44 9.55 0.88 3.47
CA ASP A 44 10.76 1.20 4.19
C ASP A 44 10.36 1.55 5.62
N ASN A 45 10.65 0.61 6.51
CA ASN A 45 10.46 0.78 7.94
C ASN A 45 11.38 1.84 8.56
N GLY A 46 12.45 2.24 7.87
CA GLY A 46 13.38 3.27 8.29
C GLY A 46 12.71 4.62 8.55
N ILE A 47 11.49 4.87 8.04
CA ILE A 47 10.70 6.07 8.34
C ILE A 47 10.28 6.17 9.82
N TYR A 48 10.34 5.05 10.56
CA TYR A 48 10.01 4.97 11.99
C TYR A 48 11.24 4.78 12.88
N ALA A 49 12.45 4.82 12.31
CA ALA A 49 13.69 4.79 13.08
C ALA A 49 13.87 6.09 13.88
N SER A 50 14.65 6.02 14.97
CA SER A 50 14.97 7.22 15.77
C SER A 50 15.60 8.31 14.89
N GLY A 51 15.11 9.54 15.01
CA GLY A 51 15.57 10.69 14.21
C GLY A 51 15.09 10.70 12.75
N ALA A 52 14.32 9.70 12.31
CA ALA A 52 13.75 9.70 10.97
C ALA A 52 12.74 10.84 10.80
N SER A 53 12.77 11.47 9.63
CA SER A 53 11.83 12.51 9.25
C SER A 53 11.63 12.58 7.74
N TYR A 54 10.49 13.09 7.29
CA TYR A 54 10.25 13.40 5.89
C TYR A 54 9.48 14.71 5.73
N LYS A 55 9.56 15.26 4.52
CA LYS A 55 8.72 16.38 4.09
C LYS A 55 8.37 16.19 2.62
N LEU A 56 7.09 16.26 2.32
CA LEU A 56 6.49 16.01 1.01
C LEU A 56 5.66 17.22 0.61
N ASN A 57 5.97 17.82 -0.53
CA ASN A 57 5.20 18.92 -1.09
C ASN A 57 4.34 18.37 -2.23
N PHE A 58 3.03 18.52 -2.13
CA PHE A 58 2.09 18.02 -3.12
C PHE A 58 1.40 19.14 -3.88
N LYS A 59 0.79 18.78 -5.01
CA LYS A 59 -0.23 19.57 -5.70
C LYS A 59 -1.55 18.83 -5.63
N GLU A 60 -2.62 19.54 -5.25
CA GLU A 60 -3.98 19.02 -5.13
C GLU A 60 -4.97 20.09 -5.62
N GLY A 61 -5.38 19.99 -6.89
CA GLY A 61 -6.11 21.08 -7.56
C GLY A 61 -5.31 22.38 -7.59
N THR A 62 -5.83 23.43 -6.96
CA THR A 62 -5.15 24.73 -6.77
C THR A 62 -4.36 24.81 -5.46
N ALA A 63 -4.51 23.84 -4.56
CA ALA A 63 -3.81 23.79 -3.29
C ALA A 63 -2.42 23.14 -3.44
N SER A 64 -1.51 23.50 -2.53
CA SER A 64 -0.17 22.93 -2.43
C SER A 64 0.12 22.46 -1.01
N PRO A 65 -0.53 21.37 -0.54
CA PRO A 65 -0.35 20.92 0.84
C PRO A 65 1.06 20.35 1.06
N VAL A 66 1.59 20.60 2.25
CA VAL A 66 2.86 20.03 2.71
C VAL A 66 2.55 18.99 3.78
N VAL A 67 3.03 17.77 3.60
CA VAL A 67 2.97 16.71 4.62
C VAL A 67 4.37 16.47 5.14
N SER A 68 4.56 16.60 6.45
CA SER A 68 5.82 16.30 7.12
C SER A 68 5.60 15.24 8.19
N GLY A 69 6.61 14.43 8.44
CA GLY A 69 6.57 13.36 9.43
C GLY A 69 7.88 13.29 10.20
N SER A 70 7.84 12.93 11.48
CA SER A 70 9.04 12.70 12.27
C SER A 70 8.79 11.76 13.45
N VAL A 71 9.82 11.02 13.85
CA VAL A 71 9.82 10.24 15.09
C VAL A 71 10.20 11.15 16.26
N LEU A 72 9.29 11.34 17.21
CA LEU A 72 9.55 12.10 18.43
C LEU A 72 10.21 11.26 19.52
N ALA A 73 9.80 10.00 19.66
CA ALA A 73 10.33 9.08 20.66
C ALA A 73 10.22 7.62 20.18
N THR A 74 11.12 6.75 20.64
CA THR A 74 11.11 5.30 20.34
C THR A 74 10.87 4.42 21.57
N ASN A 75 10.56 5.04 22.71
CA ASN A 75 10.28 4.43 24.00
C ASN A 75 9.05 5.09 24.64
N ALA A 76 8.11 5.56 23.80
CA ALA A 76 6.89 6.17 24.27
C ALA A 76 5.97 5.12 24.89
N SER A 77 5.03 5.59 25.71
CA SER A 77 3.93 4.79 26.22
C SER A 77 2.60 5.40 25.81
N PHE A 78 1.62 4.58 25.43
CA PHE A 78 0.27 5.03 25.13
C PHE A 78 -0.74 4.05 25.70
N ASN A 79 -1.72 4.57 26.46
CA ASN A 79 -2.76 3.79 27.12
C ASN A 79 -2.23 2.53 27.86
N GLY A 80 -1.15 2.70 28.63
CA GLY A 80 -0.52 1.61 29.40
C GLY A 80 0.38 0.66 28.59
N VAL A 81 0.49 0.82 27.27
CA VAL A 81 1.40 0.03 26.42
C VAL A 81 2.76 0.74 26.31
N PRO A 82 3.86 0.16 26.81
CA PRO A 82 5.20 0.76 26.72
C PRO A 82 5.91 0.41 25.40
N ASP A 83 7.11 0.97 25.23
CA ASP A 83 8.05 0.67 24.13
C ASP A 83 7.45 0.89 22.73
N LEU A 84 6.74 2.01 22.56
CA LEU A 84 6.15 2.43 21.30
C LEU A 84 7.01 3.51 20.61
N VAL A 85 6.90 3.56 19.29
CA VAL A 85 7.33 4.71 18.50
C VAL A 85 6.21 5.75 18.49
N GLN A 86 6.53 6.95 18.96
CA GLN A 86 5.68 8.13 18.82
C GLN A 86 6.08 8.85 17.53
N PHE A 87 5.22 8.74 16.51
CA PHE A 87 5.43 9.32 15.20
C PHE A 87 4.44 10.46 14.97
N VAL A 88 4.93 11.64 14.63
CA VAL A 88 4.08 12.82 14.39
C VAL A 88 4.09 13.19 12.93
N GLU A 89 2.90 13.31 12.34
CA GLU A 89 2.66 13.78 10.99
C GLU A 89 1.92 15.12 11.03
N THR A 90 2.43 16.12 10.32
CA THR A 90 1.76 17.40 10.14
C THR A 90 1.40 17.58 8.68
N THR A 91 0.12 17.82 8.40
CA THR A 91 -0.36 18.28 7.09
C THR A 91 -0.67 19.77 7.18
N SER A 92 0.05 20.59 6.43
CA SER A 92 -0.14 22.03 6.34
C SER A 92 -0.81 22.38 5.02
N ASN A 93 -2.04 22.89 5.09
CA ASN A 93 -2.71 23.63 4.02
C ASN A 93 -3.18 24.99 4.60
N THR A 94 -4.42 25.41 4.35
CA THR A 94 -5.05 26.55 5.06
C THR A 94 -5.09 26.36 6.58
N VAL A 95 -5.24 25.12 7.07
CA VAL A 95 -5.26 24.76 8.49
C VAL A 95 -4.30 23.60 8.73
N SER A 96 -3.42 23.73 9.73
CA SER A 96 -2.52 22.63 10.07
C SER A 96 -3.25 21.55 10.87
N ILE A 97 -3.11 20.30 10.40
CA ILE A 97 -3.55 19.09 11.10
C ILE A 97 -2.30 18.36 11.56
N VAL A 98 -2.23 18.03 12.85
CA VAL A 98 -1.15 17.25 13.46
C VAL A 98 -1.73 15.92 13.91
N VAL A 99 -1.14 14.81 13.49
CA VAL A 99 -1.53 13.46 13.90
C VAL A 99 -0.31 12.79 14.53
N THR A 100 -0.39 12.52 15.83
CA THR A 100 0.53 11.65 16.54
C THR A 100 0.02 10.23 16.45
N ARG A 101 0.90 9.28 16.13
CA ARG A 101 0.62 7.84 16.05
C ARG A 101 1.53 7.11 17.01
N TYR A 102 0.99 6.11 17.68
CA TYR A 102 1.72 5.25 18.62
C TYR A 102 1.82 3.84 18.02
N LEU A 103 3.03 3.49 17.58
CA LEU A 103 3.29 2.37 16.67
C LEU A 103 4.25 1.36 17.30
N LYS A 104 4.19 0.11 16.85
CA LYS A 104 5.24 -0.89 17.07
C LYS A 104 5.41 -1.77 15.84
N PRO A 105 6.64 -2.00 15.33
CA PRO A 105 6.86 -3.03 14.32
C PRO A 105 6.62 -4.41 14.95
N LEU A 106 5.90 -5.29 14.25
CA LEU A 106 5.59 -6.64 14.75
C LEU A 106 6.70 -7.66 14.49
N SER A 107 7.76 -7.31 13.77
CA SER A 107 8.86 -8.24 13.52
C SER A 107 9.70 -8.45 14.80
N PRO A 108 9.83 -9.69 15.30
CA PRO A 108 10.52 -9.99 16.57
C PRO A 108 12.05 -9.94 16.47
N GLN A 109 12.63 -9.73 15.27
CA GLN A 109 14.07 -9.62 15.08
C GLN A 109 14.46 -8.19 14.80
N ALA A 110 14.96 -7.54 15.85
CA ALA A 110 15.84 -6.37 15.87
C ALA A 110 15.74 -5.40 14.68
N ALA A 111 15.17 -4.23 14.98
CA ALA A 111 15.28 -2.96 14.26
C ALA A 111 14.48 -2.81 12.96
N PHE A 112 14.14 -1.55 12.69
CA PHE A 112 13.63 -1.02 11.42
C PHE A 112 14.61 -1.20 10.24
N THR A 113 15.48 -2.22 10.29
CA THR A 113 16.50 -2.59 9.30
C THR A 113 15.98 -3.58 8.25
N GLN A 114 14.85 -4.26 8.51
CA GLN A 114 14.13 -5.02 7.49
C GLN A 114 13.23 -4.07 6.70
N PRO A 115 13.25 -4.08 5.36
CA PRO A 115 12.51 -3.13 4.53
C PRO A 115 10.99 -3.21 4.75
N SER A 116 10.48 -4.39 5.11
CA SER A 116 9.05 -4.70 5.13
C SER A 116 8.64 -5.39 6.43
N SER A 117 7.96 -4.71 7.33
CA SER A 117 7.28 -5.36 8.46
C SER A 117 5.88 -4.81 8.65
N VAL A 118 5.00 -5.66 9.18
CA VAL A 118 3.71 -5.25 9.68
C VAL A 118 3.91 -4.23 10.80
N VAL A 119 3.15 -3.14 10.76
CA VAL A 119 3.14 -2.11 11.80
C VAL A 119 1.84 -2.23 12.58
N ALA A 120 1.95 -2.41 13.89
CA ALA A 120 0.82 -2.34 14.82
C ALA A 120 0.61 -0.91 15.31
N LEU A 121 -0.59 -0.38 15.10
CA LEU A 121 -1.04 0.94 15.55
C LEU A 121 -1.88 0.77 16.82
N TYR A 122 -1.39 1.28 17.94
CA TYR A 122 -2.07 1.22 19.23
C TYR A 122 -3.02 2.40 19.44
N GLY A 123 -2.74 3.53 18.78
CA GLY A 123 -3.63 4.68 18.82
C GLY A 123 -3.11 5.89 18.08
N THR A 124 -3.95 6.90 18.02
CA THR A 124 -3.67 8.18 17.38
C THR A 124 -4.21 9.33 18.19
N GLU A 125 -3.50 10.44 18.21
CA GLU A 125 -4.00 11.73 18.68
C GLU A 125 -3.97 12.70 17.50
N ALA A 126 -5.12 13.26 17.14
CA ALA A 126 -5.23 14.21 16.04
C ALA A 126 -5.64 15.58 16.59
N ALA A 127 -4.91 16.62 16.17
CA ALA A 127 -5.21 18.00 16.48
C ALA A 127 -5.38 18.83 15.21
N GLN A 128 -6.36 19.75 15.21
CA GLN A 128 -6.56 20.71 14.13
C GLN A 128 -6.60 22.14 14.68
N GLY A 129 -5.64 22.97 14.25
CA GLY A 129 -5.46 24.30 14.81
C GLY A 129 -5.24 24.26 16.33
N SER A 130 -5.92 25.13 17.07
CA SER A 130 -5.76 25.25 18.54
C SER A 130 -6.84 24.54 19.36
N GLN A 131 -7.85 23.91 18.75
CA GLN A 131 -9.14 23.69 19.44
C GLN A 131 -9.76 22.29 19.34
N SER A 132 -9.29 21.40 18.46
CA SER A 132 -9.83 20.03 18.40
C SER A 132 -8.76 19.02 18.70
N PHE A 133 -9.02 18.11 19.64
CA PHE A 133 -8.21 16.93 19.94
C PHE A 133 -9.11 15.69 19.87
N THR A 134 -8.77 14.77 18.97
CA THR A 134 -9.36 13.44 18.90
C THR A 134 -8.32 12.43 19.31
N THR A 135 -8.63 11.57 20.27
CA THR A 135 -7.80 10.41 20.62
C THR A 135 -8.53 9.14 20.19
N THR A 136 -7.83 8.26 19.48
CA THR A 136 -8.33 6.92 19.14
C THR A 136 -7.38 5.90 19.74
N THR A 137 -7.92 4.94 20.48
CA THR A 137 -7.18 3.79 21.00
C THR A 137 -7.68 2.53 20.31
N TYR A 138 -6.79 1.65 19.88
CA TYR A 138 -7.13 0.36 19.30
C TYR A 138 -6.85 -0.78 20.28
N THR A 139 -7.79 -1.72 20.43
CA THR A 139 -7.64 -2.92 21.25
C THR A 139 -8.43 -4.08 20.63
N PRO A 140 -7.78 -5.07 19.99
CA PRO A 140 -6.33 -5.20 19.75
C PRO A 140 -5.77 -4.07 18.85
N PRO A 141 -4.43 -3.88 18.78
CA PRO A 141 -3.87 -2.86 17.90
C PRO A 141 -4.28 -3.11 16.44
N TYR A 142 -4.45 -2.02 15.68
CA TYR A 142 -4.71 -2.11 14.24
C TYR A 142 -3.42 -2.48 13.51
N GLU A 143 -3.40 -3.63 12.86
CA GLU A 143 -2.22 -4.10 12.14
C GLU A 143 -2.30 -3.76 10.65
N ASP A 144 -1.38 -2.91 10.18
CA ASP A 144 -1.24 -2.64 8.75
C ASP A 144 -0.38 -3.73 8.10
N ARG A 145 -1.05 -4.72 7.51
CA ARG A 145 -0.44 -5.86 6.82
C ARG A 145 -0.46 -5.71 5.29
N ARG A 146 -0.60 -4.50 4.75
CA ARG A 146 -0.58 -4.25 3.30
C ARG A 146 0.70 -4.73 2.62
N VAL A 147 1.79 -4.76 3.38
CA VAL A 147 3.11 -5.26 2.98
C VAL A 147 3.13 -6.76 2.65
N GLU A 148 2.18 -7.53 3.20
CA GLU A 148 2.09 -8.98 3.03
C GLU A 148 1.26 -9.38 1.79
N LEU A 149 0.55 -8.42 1.17
CA LEU A 149 -0.35 -8.69 0.06
C LEU A 149 0.41 -9.09 -1.20
N GLY A 150 -0.03 -10.17 -1.84
CA GLY A 150 0.38 -10.54 -3.19
C GLY A 150 -0.30 -9.69 -4.27
N VAL A 151 0.26 -9.65 -5.48
CA VAL A 151 -0.33 -8.94 -6.62
C VAL A 151 -1.73 -9.50 -6.91
N GLY A 152 -2.72 -8.62 -7.01
CA GLY A 152 -4.13 -8.96 -7.19
C GLY A 152 -4.86 -9.38 -5.91
N GLU A 153 -4.15 -9.58 -4.79
CA GLU A 153 -4.76 -9.96 -3.52
C GLU A 153 -5.51 -8.77 -2.92
N THR A 154 -6.72 -9.04 -2.45
CA THR A 154 -7.54 -8.11 -1.67
C THR A 154 -7.70 -8.64 -0.26
N ARG A 155 -7.47 -7.79 0.74
CA ARG A 155 -7.72 -8.12 2.15
C ARG A 155 -8.41 -6.95 2.84
N THR A 156 -9.26 -7.28 3.80
CA THR A 156 -9.89 -6.30 4.67
C THR A 156 -9.15 -6.26 6.00
N PHE A 157 -8.68 -5.07 6.40
CA PHE A 157 -8.08 -4.79 7.68
C PHE A 157 -9.11 -4.11 8.59
N THR A 158 -9.36 -4.69 9.75
CA THR A 158 -10.33 -4.17 10.71
C THR A 158 -9.63 -3.86 12.02
N GLY A 159 -9.81 -2.64 12.52
CA GLY A 159 -9.41 -2.21 13.86
C GLY A 159 -10.63 -1.85 14.68
N GLN A 160 -10.63 -2.21 15.96
CA GLN A 160 -11.67 -1.85 16.91
C GLN A 160 -11.04 -1.14 18.11
N GLY A 161 -11.81 -0.26 18.74
CA GLY A 161 -11.39 0.37 19.99
C GLY A 161 -12.29 1.52 20.39
N THR A 162 -11.71 2.60 20.91
CA THR A 162 -12.44 3.73 21.48
C THR A 162 -11.94 5.03 20.89
N ARG A 163 -12.87 5.91 20.52
CA ARG A 163 -12.56 7.27 20.06
C ARG A 163 -13.13 8.27 21.06
N THR A 164 -12.29 9.20 21.49
CA THR A 164 -12.61 10.28 22.40
C THR A 164 -12.36 11.61 21.72
N GLU A 165 -13.36 12.48 21.73
CA GLU A 165 -13.29 13.86 21.25
C GLU A 165 -13.30 14.79 22.47
N MET A 166 -12.47 15.83 22.46
CA MET A 166 -12.36 16.72 23.61
C MET A 166 -13.37 17.88 23.58
N PHE A 167 -13.85 18.27 22.40
CA PHE A 167 -14.73 19.44 22.23
C PHE A 167 -15.83 19.22 21.17
N PRO A 168 -17.09 19.00 21.60
CA PRO A 168 -17.49 18.71 22.98
C PRO A 168 -16.90 17.38 23.48
N PRO A 169 -16.72 17.19 24.81
CA PRO A 169 -16.26 15.92 25.35
C PRO A 169 -17.23 14.79 25.01
N ASN A 170 -16.75 13.80 24.26
CA ASN A 170 -17.51 12.61 23.90
C ASN A 170 -16.58 11.41 23.78
N SER A 171 -17.05 10.22 24.14
CA SER A 171 -16.29 8.98 23.99
C SER A 171 -17.21 7.84 23.59
N GLY A 172 -16.77 7.03 22.62
CA GLY A 172 -17.57 5.92 22.11
C GLY A 172 -16.75 4.85 21.41
N PRO A 173 -17.38 3.72 21.07
CA PRO A 173 -16.74 2.67 20.29
C PRO A 173 -16.32 3.22 18.91
N HIS A 174 -15.19 2.74 18.43
CA HIS A 174 -14.65 3.09 17.13
C HIS A 174 -14.28 1.84 16.36
N THR A 175 -14.71 1.78 15.10
CA THR A 175 -14.31 0.74 14.16
C THR A 175 -13.69 1.41 12.95
N ARG A 176 -12.51 0.94 12.57
CA ARG A 176 -11.85 1.27 11.31
C ARG A 176 -11.85 0.03 10.45
N GLN A 177 -12.25 0.16 9.19
CA GLN A 177 -12.22 -0.93 8.23
C GLN A 177 -11.67 -0.41 6.91
N ASP A 178 -10.58 -1.03 6.45
CA ASP A 178 -9.95 -0.71 5.17
C ASP A 178 -9.91 -1.97 4.32
N GLN A 179 -10.60 -1.98 3.18
CA GLN A 179 -10.42 -2.99 2.15
C GLN A 179 -9.30 -2.55 1.22
N VAL A 180 -8.23 -3.32 1.12
CA VAL A 180 -7.05 -2.96 0.34
C VAL A 180 -6.73 -4.07 -0.64
N LYS A 181 -6.51 -3.69 -1.88
CA LYS A 181 -6.03 -4.56 -2.94
C LYS A 181 -4.65 -4.10 -3.41
N PHE A 182 -3.68 -5.01 -3.44
CA PHE A 182 -2.39 -4.72 -4.04
C PHE A 182 -2.48 -4.94 -5.56
N VAL A 183 -2.33 -3.87 -6.35
CA VAL A 183 -2.48 -3.95 -7.80
C VAL A 183 -1.18 -4.41 -8.47
N GLY A 184 -0.04 -3.98 -7.96
CA GLY A 184 1.27 -4.35 -8.50
C GLY A 184 2.34 -3.29 -8.26
N VAL A 185 3.53 -3.56 -8.79
CA VAL A 185 4.66 -2.62 -8.82
C VAL A 185 4.71 -1.97 -10.20
N GLU A 186 4.84 -0.65 -10.26
CA GLU A 186 5.02 0.07 -11.52
C GLU A 186 5.98 1.25 -11.40
N SER A 187 6.52 1.66 -12.54
CA SER A 187 7.32 2.89 -12.64
C SER A 187 6.38 4.06 -12.93
N ILE A 188 6.38 5.06 -12.06
CA ILE A 188 5.56 6.27 -12.19
C ILE A 188 6.45 7.52 -12.29
N THR A 189 6.20 8.35 -13.31
CA THR A 189 6.89 9.65 -13.47
C THR A 189 6.01 10.77 -12.93
N LEU A 190 6.53 11.51 -11.95
CA LEU A 190 5.93 12.67 -11.31
C LEU A 190 6.85 13.89 -11.47
N PRO A 191 6.39 15.12 -11.17
CA PRO A 191 7.27 16.29 -11.15
C PRO A 191 8.48 16.14 -10.21
N ALA A 192 8.33 15.38 -9.12
CA ALA A 192 9.42 15.08 -8.19
C ALA A 192 10.47 14.09 -8.74
N GLY A 193 10.19 13.38 -9.85
CA GLY A 193 11.05 12.35 -10.42
C GLY A 193 10.29 11.09 -10.84
N THR A 194 11.04 10.07 -11.26
CA THR A 194 10.49 8.73 -11.59
C THR A 194 10.69 7.78 -10.42
N PHE A 195 9.64 7.08 -9.99
CA PHE A 195 9.69 6.20 -8.83
C PHE A 195 9.24 4.79 -9.22
N THR A 196 9.94 3.77 -8.71
CA THR A 196 9.35 2.44 -8.55
C THR A 196 8.41 2.48 -7.36
N ALA A 197 7.11 2.29 -7.61
CA ALA A 197 6.07 2.42 -6.61
C ALA A 197 5.11 1.22 -6.60
N CYS A 198 4.53 0.96 -5.44
CA CYS A 198 3.55 -0.09 -5.23
C CYS A 198 2.17 0.55 -5.27
N ARG A 199 1.33 0.09 -6.20
CA ARG A 199 -0.02 0.60 -6.40
C ARG A 199 -1.02 -0.18 -5.57
N TYR A 200 -1.82 0.53 -4.79
CA TYR A 200 -2.89 -0.04 -3.97
C TYR A 200 -4.22 0.60 -4.33
N GLU A 201 -5.27 -0.21 -4.35
CA GLU A 201 -6.67 0.26 -4.34
C GLU A 201 -7.19 0.12 -2.92
N VAL A 202 -7.68 1.22 -2.34
CA VAL A 202 -8.19 1.30 -0.97
C VAL A 202 -9.68 1.67 -1.02
N ASN A 203 -10.51 0.87 -0.37
CA ASN A 203 -11.96 1.03 -0.24
C ASN A 203 -12.70 1.21 -1.58
N GLY A 204 -12.12 0.73 -2.69
CA GLY A 204 -12.67 0.83 -4.05
C GLY A 204 -12.76 2.26 -4.61
N ASN A 205 -12.31 3.27 -3.88
CA ASN A 205 -12.45 4.68 -4.27
C ASN A 205 -11.15 5.47 -4.23
N THR A 206 -10.08 4.91 -3.69
CA THR A 206 -8.78 5.57 -3.57
C THR A 206 -7.72 4.69 -4.20
N THR A 207 -6.88 5.26 -5.06
CA THR A 207 -5.67 4.59 -5.56
C THR A 207 -4.45 5.29 -4.98
N GLU A 208 -3.56 4.56 -4.33
CA GLU A 208 -2.33 5.08 -3.74
C GLU A 208 -1.10 4.45 -4.39
N TRP A 209 -0.07 5.27 -4.64
CA TRP A 209 1.25 4.82 -5.06
C TRP A 209 2.23 5.06 -3.92
N LEU A 210 2.77 3.98 -3.38
CA LEU A 210 3.72 4.03 -2.27
C LEU A 210 5.14 3.82 -2.78
N HIS A 211 6.06 4.68 -2.35
CA HIS A 211 7.50 4.53 -2.54
C HIS A 211 8.18 4.70 -1.18
N ARG A 212 8.89 3.67 -0.71
CA ARG A 212 9.56 3.64 0.61
C ARG A 212 8.62 4.01 1.77
N SER A 213 7.44 3.39 1.84
CA SER A 213 6.34 3.64 2.78
C SER A 213 5.69 5.04 2.68
N LEU A 214 6.09 5.88 1.74
CA LEU A 214 5.54 7.22 1.54
C LEU A 214 4.59 7.23 0.34
N VAL A 215 3.41 7.83 0.49
CA VAL A 215 2.46 8.02 -0.60
C VAL A 215 2.96 9.13 -1.51
N VAL A 216 3.40 8.80 -2.72
CA VAL A 216 3.91 9.78 -3.72
C VAL A 216 2.82 10.25 -4.68
N ARG A 217 1.74 9.48 -4.81
CA ARG A 217 0.52 9.89 -5.52
C ARG A 217 -0.70 9.27 -4.85
N ARG A 218 -1.79 10.01 -4.81
CA ARG A 218 -3.11 9.50 -4.43
C ARG A 218 -4.15 10.05 -5.38
N ASP A 219 -4.98 9.17 -5.93
CA ASP A 219 -6.13 9.52 -6.75
C ASP A 219 -7.41 9.09 -6.03
N ILE A 220 -8.43 9.95 -6.01
CA ILE A 220 -9.73 9.69 -5.40
C ILE A 220 -10.79 9.67 -6.50
N SER A 221 -11.67 8.66 -6.49
CA SER A 221 -12.84 8.57 -7.36
C SER A 221 -13.68 9.85 -7.20
N GLY A 222 -13.76 10.66 -8.25
CA GLY A 222 -14.26 12.03 -8.19
C GLY A 222 -13.34 13.05 -8.85
N GLY A 223 -12.12 12.65 -9.22
CA GLY A 223 -11.19 13.44 -10.02
C GLY A 223 -10.17 14.25 -9.20
N GLU A 224 -10.22 14.17 -7.88
CA GLU A 224 -9.19 14.72 -7.02
C GLU A 224 -7.92 13.86 -7.10
N SER A 225 -6.78 14.52 -7.26
CA SER A 225 -5.48 13.85 -7.28
C SER A 225 -4.48 14.68 -6.50
N ARG A 226 -3.74 14.01 -5.63
CA ARG A 226 -2.61 14.54 -4.89
C ARG A 226 -1.33 14.02 -5.51
N ILE A 227 -0.53 14.91 -6.07
CA ILE A 227 0.66 14.56 -6.88
C ILE A 227 1.91 15.17 -6.25
N LEU A 228 2.91 14.35 -5.93
CA LEU A 228 4.16 14.82 -5.34
C LEU A 228 4.92 15.75 -6.30
N GLN A 229 5.23 16.96 -5.81
CA GLN A 229 6.03 17.96 -6.51
C GLN A 229 7.50 17.88 -6.13
N SER A 230 7.77 17.62 -4.84
CA SER A 230 9.10 17.37 -4.30
C SER A 230 8.97 16.67 -2.95
N GLY A 231 10.01 15.97 -2.52
CA GLY A 231 10.06 15.46 -1.16
C GLY A 231 11.46 15.09 -0.71
N GLU A 232 11.62 14.95 0.58
CA GLU A 232 12.85 14.55 1.25
C GLU A 232 12.57 13.52 2.33
N LEU A 233 13.52 12.62 2.55
CA LEU A 233 13.57 11.66 3.65
C LEU A 233 14.93 11.82 4.32
N ASN A 234 14.92 12.13 5.62
CA ASN A 234 16.10 12.41 6.43
C ASN A 234 17.00 13.50 5.81
N GLY A 235 16.37 14.57 5.31
CA GLY A 235 17.05 15.70 4.64
C GLY A 235 17.66 15.37 3.28
N THR A 236 17.51 14.14 2.79
CA THR A 236 17.94 13.74 1.45
C THR A 236 16.76 13.79 0.50
N PRO A 237 16.87 14.41 -0.69
CA PRO A 237 15.81 14.37 -1.68
C PRO A 237 15.36 12.94 -1.96
N LEU A 238 14.05 12.72 -2.07
CA LEU A 238 13.50 11.46 -2.56
C LEU A 238 13.91 11.31 -4.02
N LYS A 239 15.01 10.59 -4.27
CA LYS A 239 15.55 10.40 -5.62
C LYS A 239 14.78 9.31 -6.35
N SER A 240 14.67 9.49 -7.66
CA SER A 240 14.45 8.39 -8.59
C SER A 240 15.62 7.41 -8.48
N GLN A 241 15.33 6.13 -8.25
CA GLN A 241 16.32 5.08 -8.49
C GLN A 241 16.50 4.84 -9.98
#